data_AF-A0A820IAK6-F1
#
_entry.id   AF-A0A820IAK6-F1
#
_cell.length_a   1.000
_cell.length_b   1.000
_cell.length_c   1.000
_cell.angle_alpha   90.00
_cell.angle_beta   90.00
_cell.angle_gamma   90.00
#
_symmetry.space_group_name_H-M   'P 1'
#
loop_
_entity.id
_entity.type
_entity.pdbx_description
1 polymer ?
#
loop_
_entity_poly.entity_id
_entity_poly.type
_entity_poly.pdbx_seq_one_letter_code
_entity_poly.pdbx_strand_id
1 'polypeptide(L)'
;MNKKSFVLLEIQIKFWIRIGEQFFLAFICQLESAFHIDTKLYFNPNAYPPEVNTILAKYALLCAQHCFLNLGDLARYKETNRNGTDYSQARKYYLRARLLYPKNGKSCKQLGILAVMTHRRLDAIYYYVRALATTTLNDSVKQNLVSLFEEARRRLEAFEKELKERDKKNERKIRAGYLEFNKE
;
A
#
# COMPACT_ATOMS: atom_id res chain seq x y z
N MET A 1 -20.07 24.76 -3.62
CA MET A 1 -19.02 24.90 -4.66
C MET A 1 -19.67 24.67 -6.03
N ASN A 2 -19.41 25.52 -7.02
CA ASN A 2 -20.04 25.44 -8.35
C ASN A 2 -19.30 24.44 -9.26
N LYS A 3 -20.00 23.80 -10.20
CA LYS A 3 -19.47 22.79 -11.15
C LYS A 3 -18.19 23.25 -11.89
N LYS A 4 -18.11 24.52 -12.31
CA LYS A 4 -16.91 25.13 -12.90
C LYS A 4 -15.74 25.17 -11.92
N SER A 5 -15.97 25.54 -10.67
CA SER A 5 -14.93 25.55 -9.63
C SER A 5 -14.38 24.15 -9.36
N PHE A 6 -15.24 23.12 -9.40
CA PHE A 6 -14.82 21.72 -9.27
C PHE A 6 -13.92 21.26 -10.44
N VAL A 7 -14.31 21.58 -11.67
CA VAL A 7 -13.52 21.25 -12.87
C VAL A 7 -12.15 21.96 -12.86
N LEU A 8 -12.10 23.22 -12.44
CA LEU A 8 -10.85 23.97 -12.31
C LEU A 8 -9.90 23.33 -11.29
N LEU A 9 -10.43 22.89 -10.14
CA LEU A 9 -9.64 22.21 -9.12
C LEU A 9 -9.04 20.90 -9.66
N GLU A 10 -9.82 20.11 -10.40
CA GLU A 10 -9.36 18.86 -10.98
C GLU A 10 -8.22 19.08 -12.00
N ILE A 11 -8.30 20.13 -12.80
CA ILE A 11 -7.25 20.53 -13.75
C ILE A 11 -5.98 20.92 -12.99
N GLN A 12 -6.10 21.74 -11.94
CA GLN A 12 -4.97 22.16 -11.12
C GLN A 12 -4.28 20.97 -10.45
N ILE A 13 -5.03 20.03 -9.88
CA ILE A 13 -4.47 18.83 -9.26
C ILE A 13 -3.67 18.01 -10.28
N LYS A 14 -4.24 17.76 -11.47
CA LYS A 14 -3.56 17.03 -12.55
C LYS A 14 -2.28 17.74 -13.00
N PHE A 15 -2.29 19.07 -13.07
CA PHE A 15 -1.13 19.88 -13.39
C PHE A 15 -0.02 19.72 -12.35
N TRP A 16 -0.32 19.93 -11.06
CA TRP A 16 0.67 19.83 -9.98
C TRP A 16 1.24 18.42 -9.84
N ILE A 17 0.43 17.38 -10.02
CA ILE A 17 0.90 15.99 -10.04
C ILE A 17 1.93 15.79 -11.16
N ARG A 18 1.64 16.28 -12.37
CA ARG A 18 2.55 16.15 -13.52
C ARG A 18 3.87 16.89 -13.29
N ILE A 19 3.80 18.12 -12.79
CA ILE A 19 4.99 18.93 -12.47
C ILE A 19 5.83 18.23 -11.39
N GLY A 20 5.19 17.74 -10.32
CA GLY A 20 5.88 16.98 -9.28
C GLY A 20 6.55 15.72 -9.79
N GLU A 21 5.88 14.96 -10.66
CA GLU A 21 6.44 13.75 -11.28
C GLU A 21 7.70 14.09 -12.11
N GLN A 22 7.63 15.13 -12.93
CA GLN A 22 8.78 15.59 -13.72
C GLN A 22 9.94 16.06 -12.84
N PHE A 23 9.64 16.82 -11.79
CA PHE A 23 10.64 17.31 -10.84
C PHE A 23 11.39 16.17 -10.17
N PHE A 24 10.68 15.19 -9.59
CA PHE A 24 11.34 14.08 -8.89
C PHE A 24 12.12 13.17 -9.83
N LEU A 25 11.62 12.92 -11.04
CA LEU A 25 12.35 12.13 -12.04
C LEU A 25 13.64 12.85 -12.48
N ALA A 26 13.56 14.15 -12.76
CA ALA A 26 14.73 14.94 -13.12
C ALA A 26 15.76 15.00 -11.97
N PHE A 27 15.29 15.16 -10.73
CA PHE A 27 16.16 15.19 -9.56
C PHE A 27 16.86 13.84 -9.32
N ILE A 28 16.19 12.70 -9.56
CA ILE A 28 16.85 11.38 -9.54
C ILE A 28 17.98 11.33 -10.58
N CYS A 29 17.74 11.76 -11.82
CA CYS A 29 18.79 11.78 -12.86
C CYS A 29 19.98 12.67 -12.45
N GLN A 30 19.72 13.81 -11.79
CA GLN A 30 20.78 14.68 -11.27
C GLN A 30 21.59 14.00 -10.16
N LEU A 31 20.94 13.27 -9.25
CA LEU A 31 21.62 12.49 -8.21
C LEU A 31 22.47 11.37 -8.82
N GLU A 32 21.92 10.65 -9.81
CA GLU A 32 22.65 9.59 -10.53
C GLU A 32 23.93 10.12 -11.18
N SER A 33 23.82 11.25 -11.89
CA SER A 33 24.96 11.90 -12.54
C SER A 33 25.99 12.45 -11.55
N ALA A 34 25.54 13.19 -10.53
CA ALA A 34 26.43 13.89 -9.60
C ALA A 34 27.19 12.95 -8.66
N PHE A 35 26.62 11.79 -8.32
CA PHE A 35 27.22 10.84 -7.38
C PHE A 35 27.67 9.54 -8.04
N HIS A 36 27.61 9.46 -9.38
CA HIS A 36 27.95 8.28 -10.17
C HIS A 36 27.25 7.00 -9.66
N ILE A 37 25.97 7.12 -9.32
CA ILE A 37 25.12 5.99 -8.90
C ILE A 37 24.13 5.66 -10.02
N ASP A 38 23.75 4.39 -10.14
CA ASP A 38 22.65 3.96 -11.02
C ASP A 38 21.58 3.27 -10.18
N THR A 39 20.43 3.92 -10.02
CA THR A 39 19.32 3.38 -9.22
C THR A 39 18.72 2.13 -9.88
N LYS A 40 18.82 1.99 -11.20
CA LYS A 40 18.23 0.86 -11.95
C LYS A 40 18.91 -0.46 -11.64
N LEU A 41 20.20 -0.44 -11.28
CA LEU A 41 20.94 -1.62 -10.82
C LEU A 41 20.30 -2.25 -9.58
N TYR A 42 19.72 -1.45 -8.68
CA TYR A 42 19.05 -1.95 -7.48
C TYR A 42 17.70 -2.61 -7.76
N PHE A 43 17.12 -2.35 -8.94
CA PHE A 43 15.81 -2.88 -9.33
C PHE A 43 15.91 -4.16 -10.16
N ASN A 44 17.09 -4.45 -10.69
CA ASN A 44 17.35 -5.60 -11.52
C ASN A 44 17.78 -6.78 -10.63
N PRO A 45 16.98 -7.87 -10.55
CA PRO A 45 17.32 -9.04 -9.74
C PRO A 45 18.62 -9.73 -10.17
N ASN A 46 19.04 -9.53 -11.42
CA ASN A 46 20.24 -10.13 -12.00
C ASN A 46 21.46 -9.19 -11.92
N ALA A 47 21.29 -7.98 -11.41
CA ALA A 47 22.39 -7.04 -11.24
C ALA A 47 22.96 -7.14 -9.81
N TYR A 48 24.27 -6.99 -9.71
CA TYR A 48 24.95 -6.79 -8.45
C TYR A 48 25.30 -5.30 -8.35
N PRO A 49 24.50 -4.49 -7.61
CA PRO A 49 24.82 -3.08 -7.46
C PRO A 49 26.21 -2.95 -6.81
N PRO A 50 27.08 -2.08 -7.33
CA PRO A 50 28.41 -1.89 -6.79
C PRO A 50 28.32 -1.45 -5.32
N GLU A 51 29.28 -1.88 -4.51
CA GLU A 51 29.32 -1.47 -3.12
C GLU A 51 29.53 0.05 -3.03
N VAL A 52 28.56 0.73 -2.41
CA VAL A 52 28.61 2.19 -2.27
C VAL A 52 29.46 2.55 -1.06
N ASN A 53 30.73 2.83 -1.34
CA ASN A 53 31.75 3.04 -0.31
C ASN A 53 31.80 4.47 0.22
N THR A 54 31.24 5.46 -0.50
CA THR A 54 31.24 6.85 -0.05
C THR A 54 29.97 7.20 0.73
N ILE A 55 30.13 7.96 1.81
CA ILE A 55 29.02 8.47 2.62
C ILE A 55 28.07 9.32 1.75
N LEU A 56 28.62 10.12 0.84
CA LEU A 56 27.85 10.97 -0.07
C LEU A 56 26.95 10.16 -1.01
N ALA A 57 27.44 9.08 -1.61
CA ALA A 57 26.63 8.24 -2.47
C ALA A 57 25.55 7.47 -1.67
N LYS A 58 25.81 7.10 -0.40
CA LYS A 58 24.76 6.57 0.49
C LYS A 58 23.66 7.60 0.73
N TYR A 59 24.01 8.87 0.97
CA TYR A 59 23.01 9.95 1.09
C TYR A 59 22.25 10.19 -0.22
N ALA A 60 22.93 10.12 -1.37
CA ALA A 60 22.28 10.24 -2.67
C ALA A 60 21.24 9.13 -2.90
N LEU A 61 21.53 7.89 -2.52
CA LEU A 61 20.57 6.79 -2.57
C LEU A 61 19.38 6.99 -1.61
N LEU A 62 19.62 7.53 -0.42
CA LEU A 62 18.54 7.90 0.50
C LEU A 62 17.64 9.00 -0.11
N CYS A 63 18.24 10.04 -0.69
CA CYS A 63 17.50 11.08 -1.42
C CYS A 63 16.69 10.50 -2.58
N ALA A 64 17.28 9.59 -3.37
CA ALA A 64 16.56 8.89 -4.45
C ALA A 64 15.40 8.04 -3.90
N GLN A 65 15.59 7.33 -2.78
CA GLN A 65 14.50 6.62 -2.10
C GLN A 65 13.35 7.56 -1.73
N HIS A 66 13.65 8.74 -1.17
CA HIS A 66 12.64 9.75 -0.86
C HIS A 66 11.89 10.23 -2.11
N CYS A 67 12.60 10.42 -3.23
CA CYS A 67 11.98 10.77 -4.50
C CYS A 67 11.02 9.67 -4.99
N PHE A 68 11.43 8.39 -4.93
CA PHE A 68 10.55 7.28 -5.28
C PHE A 68 9.33 7.14 -4.36
N LEU A 69 9.46 7.44 -3.06
CA LEU A 69 8.31 7.51 -2.17
C LEU A 69 7.32 8.58 -2.60
N ASN A 70 7.82 9.79 -2.91
CA ASN A 70 6.97 10.89 -3.36
C ASN A 70 6.35 10.61 -4.73
N LEU A 71 7.08 10.01 -5.67
CA LEU A 71 6.54 9.54 -6.96
C LEU A 71 5.42 8.52 -6.77
N GLY A 72 5.58 7.60 -5.81
CA GLY A 72 4.53 6.66 -5.43
C GLY A 72 3.29 7.36 -4.88
N ASP A 73 3.46 8.36 -4.01
CA ASP A 73 2.37 9.15 -3.46
C ASP A 73 1.65 9.96 -4.57
N LEU A 74 2.39 10.59 -5.48
CA LEU A 74 1.83 11.29 -6.65
C LEU A 74 1.05 10.35 -7.57
N ALA A 75 1.59 9.17 -7.86
CA ALA A 75 0.89 8.15 -8.67
C ALA A 75 -0.38 7.65 -7.97
N ARG A 76 -0.37 7.49 -6.64
CA ARG A 76 -1.55 7.16 -5.85
C ARG A 76 -2.59 8.27 -5.93
N TYR A 77 -2.20 9.53 -5.72
CA TYR A 77 -3.11 10.67 -5.78
C TYR A 77 -3.73 10.82 -7.18
N LYS A 78 -2.94 10.57 -8.23
CA LYS A 78 -3.42 10.58 -9.62
C LYS A 78 -4.54 9.57 -9.85
N GLU A 79 -4.40 8.37 -9.30
CA GLU A 79 -5.40 7.30 -9.44
C GLU A 79 -6.64 7.57 -8.58
N THR A 80 -6.45 7.97 -7.33
CA THR A 80 -7.55 8.35 -6.44
C THR A 80 -8.37 9.52 -7.00
N ASN A 81 -7.70 10.52 -7.60
CA ASN A 81 -8.39 11.66 -8.25
C ASN A 81 -9.21 11.23 -9.48
N ARG A 82 -8.93 10.08 -10.08
CA ARG A 82 -9.71 9.52 -11.20
C ARG A 82 -10.81 8.57 -10.72
N ASN A 83 -10.99 8.41 -9.41
CA ASN A 83 -11.81 7.36 -8.80
C ASN A 83 -11.45 5.96 -9.29
N GLY A 84 -10.16 5.77 -9.62
CA GLY A 84 -9.66 4.51 -10.12
C GLY A 84 -9.14 3.61 -9.00
N THR A 85 -8.80 2.39 -9.37
CA THR A 85 -8.31 1.34 -8.46
C THR A 85 -6.99 0.73 -8.93
N ASP A 86 -6.42 1.20 -10.05
CA ASP A 86 -5.14 0.72 -10.56
C ASP A 86 -3.96 1.46 -9.90
N TYR A 87 -3.57 0.96 -8.73
CA TYR A 87 -2.40 1.46 -8.01
C TYR A 87 -1.09 0.80 -8.46
N SER A 88 -1.04 0.14 -9.62
CA SER A 88 0.15 -0.59 -10.08
C SER A 88 1.38 0.31 -10.22
N GLN A 89 1.19 1.54 -10.71
CA GLN A 89 2.30 2.49 -10.85
C GLN A 89 2.84 2.97 -9.49
N ALA A 90 1.93 3.32 -8.56
CA ALA A 90 2.32 3.68 -7.20
C ALA A 90 3.08 2.54 -6.51
N ARG A 91 2.58 1.30 -6.67
CA ARG A 91 3.25 0.09 -6.17
C ARG A 91 4.65 -0.08 -6.74
N LYS A 92 4.85 0.12 -8.05
CA LYS A 92 6.18 0.06 -8.69
C LYS A 92 7.14 1.04 -8.04
N TYR A 93 6.73 2.29 -7.83
CA TYR A 93 7.57 3.30 -7.18
C TYR A 93 7.90 2.96 -5.72
N TYR A 94 6.93 2.51 -4.93
CA TYR A 94 7.21 2.10 -3.54
C TYR A 94 8.11 0.86 -3.45
N LEU A 95 8.00 -0.09 -4.38
CA LEU A 95 8.91 -1.24 -4.46
C LEU A 95 10.34 -0.81 -4.81
N ARG A 96 10.50 0.12 -5.76
CA ARG A 96 11.80 0.73 -6.08
C ARG A 96 12.41 1.44 -4.87
N ALA A 97 11.61 2.26 -4.18
CA ALA A 97 12.05 2.91 -2.94
C ALA A 97 12.55 1.89 -1.90
N ARG A 98 11.83 0.77 -1.73
CA ARG A 98 12.22 -0.29 -0.79
C ARG A 98 13.55 -0.96 -1.19
N LEU A 99 13.77 -1.21 -2.49
CA LEU A 99 14.98 -1.86 -2.99
C LEU A 99 16.23 -0.98 -2.83
N LEU A 100 16.11 0.35 -2.95
CA LEU A 100 17.24 1.26 -2.74
C LEU A 100 17.73 1.27 -1.29
N TYR A 101 16.81 1.25 -0.32
CA TYR A 101 17.19 1.27 1.09
C TYR A 101 16.20 0.49 1.97
N PRO A 102 16.38 -0.85 2.08
CA PRO A 102 15.43 -1.75 2.74
C PRO A 102 15.22 -1.51 4.23
N LYS A 103 16.15 -0.79 4.88
CA LYS A 103 16.08 -0.48 6.32
C LYS A 103 15.04 0.59 6.66
N ASN A 104 14.48 1.30 5.68
CA ASN A 104 13.45 2.30 5.90
C ASN A 104 12.05 1.70 5.80
N GLY A 105 11.32 1.66 6.93
CA GLY A 105 9.98 1.11 7.01
C GLY A 105 8.90 1.91 6.26
N LYS A 106 9.19 3.14 5.84
CA LYS A 106 8.23 4.03 5.17
C LYS A 106 7.74 3.44 3.84
N SER A 107 8.60 2.79 3.06
CA SER A 107 8.20 2.12 1.82
C SER A 107 7.22 0.97 2.07
N CYS A 108 7.47 0.16 3.11
CA CYS A 108 6.57 -0.91 3.54
C CYS A 108 5.24 -0.33 4.05
N LYS A 109 5.26 0.75 4.85
CA LYS A 109 4.03 1.45 5.28
C LYS A 109 3.14 1.84 4.09
N GLN A 110 3.72 2.44 3.05
CA GLN A 110 2.95 2.84 1.87
C GLN A 110 2.42 1.65 1.06
N LEU A 111 3.19 0.56 0.95
CA LEU A 111 2.71 -0.69 0.34
C LEU A 111 1.53 -1.31 1.12
N GLY A 112 1.55 -1.21 2.46
CA GLY A 112 0.44 -1.62 3.32
C GLY A 112 -0.81 -0.78 3.08
N ILE A 113 -0.67 0.54 2.95
CA ILE A 113 -1.79 1.43 2.59
C ILE A 113 -2.40 1.03 1.24
N LEU A 114 -1.58 0.82 0.21
CA LEU A 114 -2.09 0.34 -1.09
C LEU A 114 -2.80 -1.01 -0.99
N ALA A 115 -2.31 -1.92 -0.13
CA ALA A 115 -2.93 -3.20 0.11
C ALA A 115 -4.32 -3.05 0.76
N VAL A 116 -4.49 -2.13 1.72
CA VAL A 116 -5.80 -1.78 2.27
C VAL A 116 -6.73 -1.21 1.19
N MET A 117 -6.25 -0.25 0.40
CA MET A 117 -7.02 0.38 -0.69
C MET A 117 -7.46 -0.62 -1.78
N THR A 118 -6.77 -1.75 -1.92
CA THR A 118 -7.06 -2.81 -2.89
C THR A 118 -7.63 -4.07 -2.24
N HIS A 119 -8.12 -3.96 -0.99
CA HIS A 119 -8.75 -5.05 -0.23
C HIS A 119 -7.88 -6.30 0.01
N ARG A 120 -6.56 -6.20 -0.11
CA ARG A 120 -5.59 -7.27 0.16
C ARG A 120 -5.12 -7.23 1.61
N ARG A 121 -5.98 -7.67 2.54
CA ARG A 121 -5.74 -7.53 3.99
C ARG A 121 -4.50 -8.29 4.50
N LEU A 122 -4.26 -9.51 4.01
CA LEU A 122 -3.08 -10.28 4.41
C LEU A 122 -1.78 -9.57 4.00
N ASP A 123 -1.75 -9.04 2.79
CA ASP A 123 -0.62 -8.23 2.32
C ASP A 123 -0.43 -6.98 3.17
N ALA A 124 -1.53 -6.30 3.56
CA ALA A 124 -1.47 -5.13 4.41
C ALA A 124 -0.83 -5.44 5.77
N ILE A 125 -1.25 -6.54 6.41
CA ILE A 125 -0.66 -7.03 7.67
C ILE A 125 0.83 -7.31 7.48
N TYR A 126 1.18 -8.07 6.44
CA TYR A 126 2.58 -8.37 6.10
C TYR A 126 3.42 -7.10 5.98
N TYR A 127 2.97 -6.13 5.20
CA TYR A 127 3.71 -4.89 4.98
C TYR A 127 3.84 -4.04 6.24
N TYR A 128 2.80 -3.98 7.07
CA TYR A 128 2.86 -3.25 8.33
C TYR A 128 3.77 -3.93 9.36
N VAL A 129 3.73 -5.26 9.49
CA VAL A 129 4.68 -6.01 10.32
C VAL A 129 6.12 -5.77 9.85
N ARG A 130 6.35 -5.81 8.53
CA ARG A 130 7.65 -5.49 7.94
C ARG A 130 8.10 -4.05 8.23
N ALA A 131 7.18 -3.09 8.25
CA ALA A 131 7.48 -1.71 8.61
C ALA A 131 7.83 -1.56 10.10
N LEU A 132 7.15 -2.29 11.00
CA LEU A 132 7.48 -2.32 12.43
C LEU A 132 8.84 -2.95 12.73
N ALA A 133 9.26 -3.92 11.92
CA ALA A 133 10.57 -4.56 12.05
C ALA A 133 11.74 -3.68 11.55
N THR A 134 11.48 -2.42 11.18
CA THR A 134 12.54 -1.47 10.77
C THR A 134 12.95 -0.55 11.90
N THR A 135 14.14 0.04 11.81
CA THR A 135 14.73 0.91 12.84
C THR A 135 13.99 2.22 13.06
N THR A 136 13.09 2.61 12.15
CA THR A 136 12.26 3.82 12.28
C THR A 136 10.90 3.47 12.88
N LEU A 137 10.75 3.62 14.19
CA LEU A 137 9.49 3.37 14.88
C LEU A 137 8.39 4.30 14.33
N ASN A 138 7.22 3.75 13.98
CA ASN A 138 6.09 4.53 13.47
C ASN A 138 4.79 4.08 14.16
N ASP A 139 4.36 4.81 15.19
CA ASP A 139 3.18 4.42 15.99
C ASP A 139 1.88 4.36 15.19
N SER A 140 1.78 5.12 14.10
CA SER A 140 0.66 5.02 13.16
C SER A 140 0.58 3.64 12.48
N VAL A 141 1.70 2.93 12.30
CA VAL A 141 1.66 1.55 11.77
C VAL A 141 1.07 0.59 12.79
N LYS A 142 1.37 0.75 14.08
CA LYS A 142 0.77 -0.05 15.16
C LYS A 142 -0.74 0.14 15.21
N GLN A 143 -1.20 1.40 15.17
CA GLN A 143 -2.63 1.72 15.14
C GLN A 143 -3.34 1.11 13.93
N ASN A 144 -2.73 1.18 12.73
CA ASN A 144 -3.27 0.55 11.53
C ASN A 144 -3.38 -0.98 11.67
N LEU A 145 -2.39 -1.63 12.30
CA LEU A 145 -2.44 -3.07 12.55
C LEU A 145 -3.53 -3.45 13.55
N VAL A 146 -3.64 -2.71 14.67
CA VAL A 146 -4.70 -2.93 15.65
C VAL A 146 -6.07 -2.84 14.98
N SER A 147 -6.29 -1.79 14.18
CA SER A 147 -7.55 -1.61 13.44
C SER A 147 -7.84 -2.78 12.48
N LEU A 148 -6.82 -3.28 11.76
CA LEU A 148 -6.98 -4.44 10.87
C LEU A 148 -7.31 -5.73 11.64
N PHE A 149 -6.69 -5.96 12.79
CA PHE A 149 -6.98 -7.12 13.63
C PHE A 149 -8.36 -7.06 14.27
N GLU A 150 -8.80 -5.87 14.71
CA GLU A 150 -10.17 -5.66 15.20
C GLU A 150 -11.22 -5.86 14.11
N GLU A 151 -10.96 -5.41 12.88
CA GLU A 151 -11.82 -5.69 11.73
C GLU A 151 -11.89 -7.20 11.44
N ALA A 152 -10.75 -7.90 11.47
CA ALA A 152 -10.69 -9.34 11.26
C ALA A 152 -11.46 -10.11 12.33
N ARG A 153 -11.29 -9.73 13.61
CA ARG A 153 -12.00 -10.32 14.75
C ARG A 153 -13.52 -10.16 14.60
N ARG A 154 -14.00 -8.95 14.30
CA ARG A 154 -15.44 -8.70 14.10
C ARG A 154 -16.03 -9.54 12.95
N ARG A 155 -15.28 -9.72 11.87
CA ARG A 155 -15.71 -10.60 10.77
C ARG A 155 -15.79 -12.06 11.18
N LEU A 156 -14.82 -12.54 11.94
CA LEU A 156 -14.82 -13.91 12.45
C LEU A 156 -16.04 -14.14 13.36
N GLU A 157 -16.28 -13.24 14.31
CA GLU A 157 -17.44 -13.31 15.21
C GLU A 157 -18.78 -13.30 14.43
N ALA A 158 -18.89 -12.46 13.40
CA ALA A 158 -20.07 -12.42 12.53
C ALA A 158 -20.26 -13.73 11.76
N PHE A 159 -19.19 -14.27 11.18
CA PHE A 159 -19.21 -15.53 10.44
C PHE A 159 -19.60 -16.72 11.33
N GLU A 160 -19.06 -16.79 12.55
CA GLU A 160 -19.43 -17.82 13.53
C GLU A 160 -20.91 -17.74 13.93
N LYS A 161 -21.45 -16.52 14.07
CA LYS A 161 -22.87 -16.32 14.38
C LYS A 161 -23.76 -16.79 13.22
N GLU A 162 -23.41 -16.45 11.98
CA GLU A 162 -24.13 -16.90 10.79
C GLU A 162 -24.15 -18.43 10.68
N LEU A 163 -23.02 -19.10 10.96
CA LEU A 163 -22.96 -20.56 10.99
C LEU A 163 -23.92 -21.15 12.02
N LYS A 164 -23.88 -20.66 13.26
CA LYS A 164 -24.79 -21.10 14.33
C LYS A 164 -26.27 -20.89 14.00
N GLU A 165 -26.61 -19.78 13.33
CA GLU A 165 -27.99 -19.51 12.90
C GLU A 165 -28.44 -20.44 11.77
N ARG A 166 -27.55 -20.76 10.83
CA ARG A 166 -27.81 -21.75 9.76
C ARG A 166 -28.04 -23.14 10.35
N ASP A 167 -27.22 -23.56 11.29
CA ASP A 167 -27.35 -24.87 11.94
C ASP A 167 -28.68 -25.00 12.67
N LYS A 168 -29.04 -23.99 13.50
CA LYS A 168 -30.35 -23.93 14.18
C LYS A 168 -31.52 -23.96 13.20
N LYS A 169 -31.40 -23.28 12.05
CA LYS A 169 -32.45 -23.28 11.03
C LYS A 169 -32.60 -24.65 10.38
N ASN A 170 -31.49 -25.35 10.13
CA ASN A 170 -31.49 -26.70 9.58
C ASN A 170 -32.10 -27.69 10.57
N GLU A 171 -31.73 -27.64 11.85
CA GLU A 171 -32.33 -28.46 12.90
C GLU A 171 -33.84 -28.27 12.99
N ARG A 172 -34.32 -27.02 12.95
CA ARG A 172 -35.77 -26.71 12.95
C ARG A 172 -36.49 -27.30 11.74
N LYS A 173 -35.89 -27.21 10.55
CA LYS A 173 -36.45 -27.79 9.33
C LYS A 173 -36.52 -29.31 9.40
N ILE A 174 -35.45 -29.96 9.86
CA ILE A 174 -35.41 -31.41 10.05
C ILE A 174 -36.51 -31.83 11.03
N ARG A 175 -36.61 -31.16 12.18
CA ARG A 175 -37.63 -31.46 13.19
C ARG A 175 -39.06 -31.24 12.68
N ALA A 176 -39.29 -30.18 11.90
CA ALA A 176 -40.59 -29.94 11.27
C ALA A 176 -40.96 -31.06 10.28
N GLY A 177 -40.02 -31.47 9.42
CA GLY A 177 -40.24 -32.59 8.49
C GLY A 177 -40.54 -33.91 9.21
N TYR A 178 -39.85 -34.23 10.30
CA TYR A 178 -40.18 -35.40 11.13
C TYR A 178 -41.58 -35.32 11.75
N LEU A 179 -42.01 -34.14 12.20
CA LEU A 179 -43.35 -33.94 12.77
C LEU A 179 -44.46 -34.01 11.71
N GLU A 180 -44.18 -33.62 10.47
CA GLU A 180 -45.11 -33.77 9.33
C GLU A 180 -45.22 -35.23 8.90
N PHE A 181 -44.10 -35.95 8.81
CA PHE A 181 -44.08 -37.37 8.44
C PHE A 181 -44.85 -38.27 9.43
N ASN A 182 -44.78 -37.98 10.74
CA ASN A 182 -45.46 -38.77 11.78
C ASN A 182 -46.94 -38.42 11.99
N LYS A 183 -47.52 -37.55 11.15
CA LYS A 183 -48.96 -37.19 11.20
C LYS A 183 -49.81 -38.00 10.21
N GLU A 184 -49.19 -38.75 9.31
CA GLU A 184 -49.83 -39.74 8.43
C GLU A 184 -49.80 -41.13 9.08
#